data_AF-A0A2A2YDT1-F1
#
_entry.id   AF-A0A2A2YDT1-F1
#
_cell.length_a   1.000
_cell.length_b   1.000
_cell.length_c   1.000
_cell.angle_alpha   90.00
_cell.angle_beta   90.00
_cell.angle_gamma   90.00
#
_symmetry.space_group_name_H-M   'P 1'
#
loop_
_entity.id
_entity.type
_entity.pdbx_description
1 polymer ?
#
loop_
_entity_poly.entity_id
_entity_poly.type
_entity_poly.pdbx_seq_one_letter_code
_entity_poly.pdbx_strand_id
1 'polypeptide(L)'
;MRATLTSKGQITIPIDVRNRLHLKPGDVLEFDETAPFLKATRTISADAWEQFGKAAADPWAGMSTLEIMDELRGPVELPPLRGAEISATE
;
A
#
# COMPACT_ATOMS: atom_id res chain seq x y z
N MET A 1 20.27 19.72 -2.22
CA MET A 1 20.95 19.23 -3.44
C MET A 1 20.47 20.04 -4.63
N ARG A 2 21.32 20.27 -5.63
CA ARG A 2 20.99 20.99 -6.88
C ARG A 2 21.43 20.12 -8.05
N ALA A 3 20.64 20.10 -9.12
CA ALA A 3 21.00 19.45 -10.38
C ALA A 3 20.92 20.48 -11.51
N THR A 4 21.84 20.39 -12.47
CA THR A 4 21.90 21.31 -13.61
C THR A 4 21.11 20.73 -14.77
N LEU A 5 20.27 21.55 -15.39
CA LEU A 5 19.58 21.20 -16.64
C LEU A 5 20.59 21.23 -17.78
N THR A 6 20.65 20.15 -18.56
CA THR A 6 21.51 20.11 -19.75
C THR A 6 20.90 20.96 -20.87
N SER A 7 21.70 21.30 -21.90
CA SER A 7 21.23 22.01 -23.09
C SER A 7 20.13 21.28 -23.87
N LYS A 8 19.96 19.98 -23.62
CA LYS A 8 18.89 19.15 -24.21
C LYS A 8 17.65 19.05 -23.32
N GLY A 9 17.57 19.80 -22.23
CA GLY A 9 16.44 19.77 -21.31
C GLY A 9 16.42 18.53 -20.39
N GLN A 10 17.53 17.81 -20.25
CA GLN A 10 17.61 16.65 -19.36
C GLN A 10 18.08 17.08 -17.96
N ILE A 11 17.48 16.51 -16.92
CA ILE A 11 17.91 16.68 -15.53
C ILE A 11 18.56 15.37 -15.06
N THR A 12 19.78 15.46 -14.55
CA THR A 12 20.43 14.29 -13.92
C THR A 12 19.97 14.16 -12.47
N ILE A 13 19.44 13.00 -12.11
CA ILE A 13 19.07 12.70 -10.71
C ILE A 13 20.33 12.29 -9.95
N PRO A 14 20.73 13.02 -8.89
CA PRO A 14 21.89 12.67 -8.09
C PRO A 14 21.75 11.29 -7.44
N ILE A 15 22.88 10.62 -7.21
CA ILE A 15 22.90 9.23 -6.73
C ILE A 15 22.17 9.04 -5.39
N ASP A 16 22.26 10.01 -4.48
CA ASP A 16 21.60 9.94 -3.17
C ASP A 16 20.07 9.94 -3.30
N VAL A 17 19.53 10.75 -4.22
CA VAL A 17 18.10 10.81 -4.52
C VAL A 17 17.66 9.51 -5.20
N ARG A 18 18.46 9.02 -6.13
CA ARG A 18 18.19 7.78 -6.86
C ARG A 18 18.11 6.57 -5.91
N ASN A 19 19.04 6.48 -4.96
CA ASN A 19 19.08 5.42 -3.96
C ASN A 19 17.88 5.52 -2.98
N ARG A 20 17.56 6.73 -2.50
CA ARG A 20 16.44 6.94 -1.57
C ARG A 20 15.07 6.64 -2.19
N LEU A 21 14.90 6.92 -3.48
CA LEU A 21 13.68 6.63 -4.23
C LEU A 21 13.72 5.26 -4.91
N HIS A 22 14.80 4.48 -4.71
CA HIS A 22 15.04 3.17 -5.32
C HIS A 22 14.83 3.15 -6.85
N LEU A 23 15.21 4.24 -7.53
CA LEU A 23 15.05 4.40 -8.97
C LEU A 23 16.11 3.59 -9.72
N LYS A 24 15.67 2.85 -10.74
CA LYS A 24 16.51 2.06 -11.63
C LYS A 24 16.51 2.64 -13.05
N PRO A 25 17.58 2.43 -13.84
CA PRO A 25 17.53 2.75 -15.27
C PRO A 25 16.34 2.04 -15.93
N GLY A 26 15.46 2.81 -16.58
CA GLY A 26 14.23 2.30 -17.19
C GLY A 26 12.95 2.58 -16.38
N ASP A 27 13.05 3.06 -15.15
CA ASP A 27 11.87 3.51 -14.40
C ASP A 27 11.26 4.77 -15.03
N VAL A 28 9.94 4.78 -15.16
CA VAL A 28 9.16 5.94 -15.62
C VAL A 28 8.83 6.82 -14.42
N LEU A 29 9.11 8.11 -14.56
CA LEU A 29 8.80 9.14 -13.56
C LEU A 29 7.67 10.00 -14.09
N GLU A 30 6.65 10.19 -13.27
CA GLU A 30 5.58 11.12 -13.53
C GLU A 30 5.92 12.47 -12.87
N PHE A 31 5.75 13.55 -13.64
CA PHE A 31 6.00 14.91 -13.18
C PHE A 31 4.66 15.63 -13.00
N ASP A 32 4.43 16.14 -11.81
CA ASP A 32 3.30 17.01 -11.55
C ASP A 32 3.66 18.46 -11.94
N GLU A 33 3.05 18.96 -13.02
CA GLU A 33 3.26 20.32 -13.53
C GLU A 33 2.56 21.39 -12.70
N THR A 34 1.61 21.01 -11.84
CA THR A 34 0.84 21.95 -11.00
C THR A 34 1.53 22.22 -9.67
N ALA A 35 2.52 21.41 -9.29
CA ALA A 35 3.27 21.57 -8.07
C ALA A 35 4.34 22.68 -8.20
N PRO A 36 4.52 23.54 -7.18
CA PRO A 36 5.55 24.59 -7.18
C PRO A 36 6.99 24.03 -7.10
N PHE A 37 7.14 22.70 -7.02
CA PHE A 37 8.38 21.98 -7.05
C PHE A 37 8.22 20.70 -7.87
N LEU A 38 9.26 20.34 -8.62
CA LEU A 38 9.27 19.13 -9.43
C LEU A 38 9.27 17.89 -8.52
N LYS A 39 8.11 17.25 -8.37
CA LYS A 39 7.94 16.01 -7.61
C LYS A 39 7.91 14.82 -8.56
N ALA A 40 8.95 14.01 -8.53
CA ALA A 40 9.00 12.73 -9.24
C ALA A 40 8.68 11.60 -8.25
N THR A 41 7.60 10.88 -8.48
CA THR A 41 7.28 9.65 -7.76
C THR A 41 7.47 8.47 -8.69
N ARG A 42 7.97 7.35 -8.14
CA ARG A 42 8.05 6.10 -8.89
C ARG A 42 6.63 5.62 -9.16
N THR A 43 6.27 5.52 -10.43
CA THR A 43 4.96 5.01 -10.84
C THR A 43 5.05 3.50 -11.03
N ILE A 44 4.15 2.76 -10.38
CA ILE A 44 3.92 1.34 -10.69
C ILE A 44 2.90 1.34 -11.83
N SER A 45 3.17 0.62 -12.92
CA SER A 45 2.20 0.51 -14.01
C SER A 45 0.93 -0.19 -13.54
N ALA A 46 -0.22 0.19 -14.09
CA ALA A 46 -1.49 -0.45 -13.78
C ALA A 46 -1.44 -1.97 -13.99
N ASP A 47 -0.78 -2.42 -15.07
CA ASP A 47 -0.59 -3.84 -15.38
C ASP A 47 0.24 -4.58 -14.31
N ALA A 48 1.28 -3.94 -13.77
CA ALA A 48 2.10 -4.52 -12.72
C ALA A 48 1.31 -4.60 -11.39
N TRP A 49 0.47 -3.61 -11.11
CA TRP A 49 -0.44 -3.64 -9.97
C TRP A 49 -1.51 -4.73 -10.12
N GLU A 50 -2.05 -4.91 -11.32
CA GLU A 50 -3.04 -5.95 -11.62
C GLU A 50 -2.44 -7.35 -11.52
N GLN A 51 -1.21 -7.56 -12.03
CA GLN A 51 -0.48 -8.82 -11.86
C GLN A 51 -0.21 -9.14 -10.40
N PHE A 52 0.18 -8.14 -9.60
CA PHE A 52 0.33 -8.31 -8.16
C PHE A 52 -0.99 -8.75 -7.52
N GLY A 53 -2.10 -8.11 -7.85
CA GLY A 53 -3.43 -8.48 -7.35
C GLY A 53 -3.86 -9.90 -7.72
N LYS A 54 -3.47 -10.40 -8.91
CA LYS A 54 -3.73 -11.79 -9.33
C LYS A 54 -2.91 -12.83 -8.56
N ALA A 55 -1.70 -12.46 -8.13
CA ALA A 55 -0.81 -13.32 -7.35
C ALA A 55 -1.06 -13.22 -5.83
N ALA A 56 -1.80 -12.20 -5.39
CA ALA A 56 -2.19 -12.03 -4.00
C ALA A 56 -3.20 -13.12 -3.61
N ALA A 57 -2.72 -14.13 -2.88
CA ALA A 57 -3.60 -15.08 -2.22
C ALA A 57 -4.25 -14.40 -1.01
N ASP A 58 -5.56 -14.63 -0.83
CA ASP A 58 -6.23 -14.24 0.40
C ASP A 58 -5.68 -15.08 1.55
N PRO A 59 -4.95 -14.49 2.52
CA PRO A 59 -4.41 -15.24 3.64
C PRO A 59 -5.52 -15.76 4.57
N TRP A 60 -6.75 -15.28 4.40
CA TRP A 60 -7.93 -15.63 5.19
C TRP A 60 -8.89 -16.56 4.44
N ALA A 61 -8.46 -17.13 3.31
CA ALA A 61 -9.28 -18.02 2.49
C ALA A 61 -9.84 -19.19 3.31
N GLY A 62 -11.16 -19.28 3.39
CA GLY A 62 -11.87 -20.35 4.12
C GLY A 62 -12.19 -20.05 5.57
N MET A 63 -11.81 -18.88 6.10
CA MET A 63 -12.22 -18.43 7.43
C MET A 63 -13.53 -17.63 7.35
N SER A 64 -14.38 -17.81 8.34
CA SER A 64 -15.55 -16.95 8.52
C SER A 64 -15.12 -15.54 8.94
N THR A 65 -15.95 -14.54 8.65
CA THR A 65 -15.68 -13.16 9.04
C THR A 65 -15.44 -13.02 10.54
N LEU A 66 -16.11 -13.82 11.38
CA LEU A 66 -15.92 -13.81 12.83
C LEU A 66 -14.54 -14.35 13.25
N GLU A 67 -14.08 -15.43 12.63
CA GLU A 67 -12.74 -16.00 12.90
C GLU A 67 -11.62 -15.05 12.47
N ILE A 68 -11.79 -14.37 11.32
CA ILE A 68 -10.85 -13.33 10.87
C ILE A 68 -10.84 -12.17 11.88
N MET A 69 -12.01 -11.75 12.35
CA MET A 69 -12.11 -10.69 13.35
C MET A 69 -11.45 -11.08 14.67
N ASP A 70 -11.60 -12.31 15.13
CA ASP A 70 -10.99 -12.77 16.38
C ASP A 70 -9.47 -12.89 16.24
N GLU A 71 -8.95 -13.41 15.12
CA GLU A 71 -7.51 -13.47 14.86
C GLU A 71 -6.88 -12.07 14.76
N LEU A 72 -7.51 -11.15 14.02
CA LEU A 72 -7.01 -9.77 13.87
C LEU A 72 -7.08 -8.96 15.16
N ARG A 73 -8.08 -9.23 16.02
CA ARG A 73 -8.19 -8.58 17.34
C ARG A 73 -7.21 -9.17 18.34
N GLY A 74 -6.88 -10.45 18.23
CA GLY A 74 -6.11 -11.20 19.21
C GLY A 74 -6.93 -11.56 20.46
N PRO A 75 -6.33 -12.24 21.45
CA PRO A 75 -7.04 -12.71 22.64
C PRO A 75 -7.58 -11.53 23.45
N VAL A 76 -8.90 -11.42 23.51
CA VAL A 76 -9.60 -10.39 24.28
C VAL A 76 -10.64 -11.04 25.18
N GLU A 77 -10.72 -10.60 26.43
CA GLU A 77 -11.81 -11.01 27.31
C GLU A 77 -13.09 -10.31 26.88
N LEU A 78 -14.04 -11.09 26.37
CA LEU A 78 -15.35 -10.57 26.00
C LEU A 78 -16.21 -10.42 27.26
N PRO A 79 -16.93 -9.28 27.41
CA PRO A 79 -17.92 -9.15 28.46
C PRO A 79 -19.01 -10.22 28.28
N PRO A 80 -19.65 -10.66 29.36
CA PRO A 80 -20.68 -11.69 29.30
C PRO A 80 -21.80 -11.29 28.36
N LEU A 81 -22.21 -12.23 27.50
CA LEU A 81 -23.31 -12.05 26.55
C LEU A 81 -24.59 -11.72 27.33
N ARG A 82 -25.05 -10.47 27.24
CA ARG A 82 -26.37 -10.10 27.78
C ARG A 82 -27.45 -10.74 26.90
N GLY A 83 -28.16 -11.73 27.43
CA GLY A 83 -29.38 -12.26 26.80
C GLY A 83 -29.67 -13.76 26.97
N ALA A 84 -28.86 -14.55 27.66
CA ALA A 84 -29.10 -16.00 27.80
C ALA A 84 -30.18 -16.39 28.83
N GLU A 85 -30.98 -15.45 29.34
CA GLU A 85 -31.95 -15.71 30.44
C GLU A 85 -33.43 -15.62 30.04
N ILE A 86 -33.78 -15.53 28.75
CA ILE A 86 -35.19 -15.51 28.33
C ILE A 86 -35.58 -16.71 27.45
N SER A 87 -35.42 -17.94 27.95
CA SER A 87 -36.26 -19.07 27.52
C SER A 87 -36.03 -20.29 28.43
N ALA A 88 -36.63 -20.28 29.61
CA ALA A 88 -36.85 -21.48 30.41
C ALA A 88 -38.08 -21.24 31.31
N THR A 89 -39.23 -20.98 30.69
CA THR A 89 -40.52 -21.15 31.36
C THR A 89 -41.56 -21.49 30.31
N GLU A 90 -41.76 -22.80 30.11
CA GLU A 90 -43.05 -23.43 29.82
C GLU A 90 -42.99 -24.89 30.29
#